data_AF-A0AAD7Y3K7-F1
#
_entry.id   AF-A0AAD7Y3K7-F1
#
_cell.length_a   1.000
_cell.length_b   1.000
_cell.length_c   1.000
_cell.angle_alpha   90.00
_cell.angle_beta   90.00
_cell.angle_gamma   90.00
#
_symmetry.space_group_name_H-M   'P 1'
#
loop_
_entity.id
_entity.type
_entity.pdbx_description
1 polymer ?
#
loop_
_entity_poly.entity_id
_entity_poly.type
_entity_poly.pdbx_seq_one_letter_code
_entity_poly.pdbx_strand_id
1 'polypeptide(L)'
;MTQNKFVNDFTKEETDAVTKLKASLPDILKTAFKSEGEPEPYKLWDIALDKDSTDERLDVLLVKFLRARELDLEAATKMLSDSIAWRREFKADTILDEEFDEAIFGSVGYIHEHDKEGRPVCYNFYGDLDQEKVFGDPEKFIRWRVQLMEKGVKLVDFVNVDSMIQVHDYKGASMFGRTANAKAATKDIIKIMQDNYPEFLATKYFVNVPWWGSKIFKLVRPLLPEATVKKFIVCSNDELIDTLSEKIPVENLPAVYTASSSSESQRATTTTSAAAATPKEEESKVQEEQSKEADTRAADKKEDAEVSTSAKNEAAAEEEKTTSKSANDEEEPTKKEEEPTKKEEEPTKKEEEPISKKAEKQPATASESNDA
;
A
#
# COMPACT_ATOMS: atom_id res chain seq x y z
N MET A 1 29.38 -18.53 3.50
CA MET A 1 28.41 -17.49 3.12
C MET A 1 27.13 -17.84 3.83
N THR A 2 26.60 -16.94 4.66
CA THR A 2 25.29 -17.15 5.29
C THR A 2 24.26 -17.11 4.18
N GLN A 3 23.64 -18.24 3.87
CA GLN A 3 22.71 -18.40 2.75
C GLN A 3 21.46 -17.56 3.01
N ASN A 4 21.03 -16.72 2.06
CA ASN A 4 19.80 -15.95 2.20
C ASN A 4 18.60 -16.89 2.15
N LYS A 5 17.82 -16.97 3.23
CA LYS A 5 16.74 -17.97 3.34
C LYS A 5 15.64 -17.75 2.30
N PHE A 6 15.39 -16.49 1.91
CA PHE A 6 14.33 -16.15 0.97
C PHE A 6 14.66 -16.59 -0.46
N VAL A 7 15.92 -16.47 -0.87
CA VAL A 7 16.36 -16.87 -2.22
C VAL A 7 16.19 -18.38 -2.42
N ASN A 8 16.38 -19.18 -1.37
CA ASN A 8 16.16 -20.63 -1.42
C ASN A 8 14.69 -21.01 -1.67
N ASP A 9 13.76 -20.12 -1.31
CA ASP A 9 12.33 -20.33 -1.47
C ASP A 9 11.83 -19.84 -2.84
N PHE A 10 12.71 -19.28 -3.69
CA PHE A 10 12.31 -18.84 -5.02
C PHE A 10 11.92 -20.03 -5.88
N THR A 11 10.79 -19.91 -6.55
CA THR A 11 10.45 -20.77 -7.66
C THR A 11 11.43 -20.58 -8.81
N LYS A 12 11.49 -21.55 -9.72
CA LYS A 12 12.29 -21.42 -10.94
C LYS A 12 11.86 -20.19 -11.76
N GLU A 13 10.55 -19.95 -11.84
CA GLU A 13 9.98 -18.80 -12.56
C GLU A 13 10.41 -17.46 -11.94
N GLU A 14 10.37 -17.35 -10.61
CA GLU A 14 10.88 -16.17 -9.89
C GLU A 14 12.38 -15.98 -10.11
N THR A 15 13.17 -17.05 -10.06
CA THR A 15 14.62 -17.01 -10.31
C THR A 15 14.93 -16.48 -11.71
N ASP A 16 14.23 -17.00 -12.73
CA ASP A 16 14.37 -16.58 -14.12
C ASP A 16 13.92 -15.12 -14.31
N ALA A 17 12.83 -14.70 -13.65
CA ALA A 17 12.30 -13.34 -13.73
C ALA A 17 13.21 -12.33 -13.02
N VAL A 18 13.74 -12.66 -11.83
CA VAL A 18 14.71 -11.83 -11.10
C VAL A 18 15.97 -11.64 -11.93
N THR A 19 16.49 -12.71 -12.55
CA THR A 19 17.67 -12.63 -13.44
C THR A 19 17.44 -11.64 -14.58
N LYS A 20 16.26 -11.69 -15.23
CA LYS A 20 15.89 -10.77 -16.31
C LYS A 20 15.74 -9.33 -15.81
N LEU A 21 15.04 -9.12 -14.69
CA LEU A 21 14.84 -7.78 -14.13
C LEU A 21 16.16 -7.15 -13.68
N LYS A 22 17.04 -7.94 -13.08
CA LYS A 22 18.40 -7.54 -12.67
C LYS A 22 19.24 -7.11 -13.86
N ALA A 23 19.16 -7.83 -14.99
CA ALA A 23 19.83 -7.45 -16.22
C ALA A 23 19.33 -6.11 -16.81
N SER A 24 18.06 -5.75 -16.56
CA SER A 24 17.45 -4.49 -17.00
C SER A 24 17.74 -3.29 -16.09
N LEU A 25 18.44 -3.47 -14.95
CA LEU A 25 18.72 -2.38 -14.00
C LEU A 25 19.37 -1.13 -14.62
N PRO A 26 20.34 -1.24 -15.56
CA PRO A 26 20.92 -0.04 -16.20
C PRO A 26 19.88 0.81 -16.92
N ASP A 27 18.97 0.18 -17.67
CA ASP A 27 17.92 0.88 -18.42
C ASP A 27 16.84 1.47 -17.49
N ILE A 28 16.51 0.74 -16.41
CA ILE A 28 15.61 1.22 -15.35
C ILE A 28 16.17 2.48 -14.70
N LEU A 29 17.44 2.44 -14.30
CA LEU A 29 18.11 3.59 -13.67
C LEU A 29 18.19 4.77 -14.64
N LYS A 30 18.60 4.54 -15.90
CA LYS A 30 18.63 5.57 -16.93
C LYS A 30 17.26 6.25 -17.11
N THR A 31 16.19 5.46 -17.10
CA THR A 31 14.81 5.96 -17.21
C THR A 31 14.42 6.78 -15.99
N ALA A 32 14.64 6.25 -14.78
CA ALA A 32 14.28 6.92 -13.53
C ALA A 32 15.06 8.23 -13.28
N PHE A 33 16.30 8.29 -13.75
CA PHE A 33 17.16 9.48 -13.63
C PHE A 33 17.04 10.45 -14.82
N LYS A 34 16.25 10.13 -15.86
CA LYS A 34 16.09 10.96 -17.06
C LYS A 34 17.43 11.37 -17.71
N SER A 35 18.47 10.53 -17.57
CA SER A 35 19.85 10.82 -18.00
C SER A 35 20.55 12.03 -17.34
N GLU A 36 20.02 12.55 -16.23
CA GLU A 36 20.65 13.60 -15.43
C GLU A 36 21.73 13.01 -14.52
N GLY A 37 22.92 12.77 -15.09
CA GLY A 37 24.15 12.42 -14.37
C GLY A 37 24.02 11.26 -13.38
N GLU A 38 24.32 10.04 -13.83
CA GLU A 38 24.35 8.84 -12.99
C GLU A 38 25.25 9.09 -11.76
N PRO A 39 24.69 9.25 -10.55
CA PRO A 39 25.51 9.15 -9.35
C PRO A 39 25.95 7.69 -9.22
N GLU A 40 26.99 7.44 -8.43
CA GLU A 40 27.38 6.12 -7.93
C GLU A 40 26.20 5.14 -7.73
N PRO A 41 26.40 3.82 -7.90
CA PRO A 41 25.29 2.85 -8.03
C PRO A 41 24.20 3.14 -7.00
N TYR A 42 23.06 3.61 -7.51
CA TYR A 42 21.94 4.05 -6.69
C TYR A 42 21.55 2.92 -5.74
N LYS A 43 21.40 3.25 -4.46
CA LYS A 43 21.02 2.28 -3.43
C LYS A 43 19.56 2.47 -3.09
N LEU A 44 18.78 1.41 -3.25
CA LEU A 44 17.44 1.34 -2.70
C LEU A 44 17.50 0.60 -1.37
N TRP A 45 17.22 1.31 -0.27
CA TRP A 45 17.31 0.76 1.10
C TRP A 45 18.66 0.10 1.40
N ASP A 46 19.75 0.81 1.12
CA ASP A 46 21.15 0.38 1.29
C ASP A 46 21.61 -0.79 0.40
N ILE A 47 20.77 -1.25 -0.54
CA ILE A 47 21.09 -2.28 -1.53
C ILE A 47 21.41 -1.63 -2.86
N ALA A 48 22.62 -1.85 -3.36
CA ALA A 48 23.05 -1.31 -4.66
C ALA A 48 22.27 -1.97 -5.81
N LEU A 49 21.63 -1.16 -6.65
CA LEU A 49 20.96 -1.62 -7.85
C LEU A 49 21.96 -1.81 -8.99
N ASP A 50 22.76 -2.86 -8.88
CA ASP A 50 23.79 -3.24 -9.85
C ASP A 50 23.48 -4.62 -10.44
N LYS A 51 23.45 -4.71 -11.77
CA LYS A 51 23.20 -5.96 -12.51
C LYS A 51 24.25 -7.02 -12.21
N ASP A 52 25.49 -6.62 -11.89
CA ASP A 52 26.61 -7.51 -11.63
C ASP A 52 26.79 -7.81 -10.12
N SER A 53 25.88 -7.31 -9.27
CA SER A 53 25.93 -7.54 -7.82
C SER A 53 25.75 -9.02 -7.47
N THR A 54 26.59 -9.51 -6.57
CA THR A 54 26.49 -10.86 -5.98
C THR A 54 25.76 -10.87 -4.63
N ASP A 55 25.24 -9.71 -4.21
CA ASP A 55 24.47 -9.59 -2.97
C ASP A 55 23.04 -10.13 -3.18
N GLU A 56 22.75 -11.28 -2.56
CA GLU A 56 21.43 -11.93 -2.61
C GLU A 56 20.29 -11.04 -2.09
N ARG A 57 20.57 -9.99 -1.30
CA ARG A 57 19.55 -9.02 -0.87
C ARG A 57 18.93 -8.27 -2.05
N LEU A 58 19.71 -8.04 -3.12
CA LEU A 58 19.18 -7.46 -4.35
C LEU A 58 18.12 -8.35 -4.97
N ASP A 59 18.35 -9.66 -5.00
CA ASP A 59 17.43 -10.62 -5.59
C ASP A 59 16.11 -10.68 -4.78
N VAL A 60 16.19 -10.61 -3.44
CA VAL A 60 15.03 -10.46 -2.54
C VAL A 60 14.30 -9.14 -2.75
N LEU A 61 15.02 -8.05 -2.98
CA LEU A 61 14.41 -6.76 -3.29
C LEU A 61 13.67 -6.81 -4.64
N LEU A 62 14.27 -7.37 -5.68
CA LEU A 62 13.69 -7.42 -7.02
C LEU A 62 12.48 -8.35 -7.11
N VAL A 63 12.49 -9.50 -6.41
CA VAL A 63 11.34 -10.41 -6.41
C VAL A 63 10.09 -9.76 -5.81
N LYS A 64 10.24 -8.77 -4.91
CA LYS A 64 9.10 -8.02 -4.35
C LYS A 64 8.36 -7.23 -5.42
N PHE A 65 9.09 -6.52 -6.29
CA PHE A 65 8.51 -5.79 -7.42
C PHE A 65 7.85 -6.75 -8.43
N LEU A 66 8.48 -7.89 -8.70
CA LEU A 66 7.92 -8.93 -9.57
C LEU A 66 6.64 -9.52 -9.00
N ARG A 67 6.62 -9.93 -7.72
CA ARG A 67 5.44 -10.47 -7.04
C ARG A 67 4.29 -9.46 -7.01
N ALA A 68 4.58 -8.18 -6.77
CA ALA A 68 3.58 -7.12 -6.78
C ALA A 68 2.94 -6.90 -8.17
N ARG A 69 3.53 -7.44 -9.24
CA ARG A 69 3.04 -7.38 -10.61
C ARG A 69 2.87 -8.77 -11.22
N GLU A 70 2.61 -9.79 -10.40
CA GLU A 70 2.29 -11.15 -10.84
C GLU A 70 3.34 -11.76 -11.81
N LEU A 71 4.62 -11.43 -11.58
CA LEU A 71 5.79 -11.78 -12.40
C LEU A 71 5.77 -11.20 -13.82
N ASP A 72 4.90 -10.24 -14.12
CA ASP A 72 4.98 -9.44 -15.34
C ASP A 72 6.24 -8.56 -15.31
N LEU A 73 7.20 -8.91 -16.16
CA LEU A 73 8.51 -8.26 -16.21
C LEU A 73 8.40 -6.79 -16.63
N GLU A 74 7.53 -6.45 -17.58
CA GLU A 74 7.39 -5.07 -18.08
C GLU A 74 6.75 -4.19 -17.01
N ALA A 75 5.69 -4.66 -16.38
CA ALA A 75 5.02 -3.96 -15.30
C ALA A 75 5.91 -3.80 -14.06
N ALA A 76 6.70 -4.81 -13.71
CA ALA A 76 7.67 -4.73 -12.61
C ALA A 76 8.82 -3.76 -12.91
N THR A 77 9.35 -3.78 -14.14
CA THR A 77 10.36 -2.82 -14.64
C THR A 77 9.84 -1.40 -14.51
N LYS A 78 8.60 -1.15 -14.97
CA LYS A 78 7.96 0.16 -14.88
C LYS A 78 7.76 0.58 -13.42
N MET A 79 7.25 -0.31 -12.57
CA MET A 79 7.03 -0.03 -11.14
C MET A 79 8.34 0.35 -10.44
N LEU A 80 9.44 -0.38 -10.69
CA LEU A 80 10.73 -0.06 -10.09
C LEU A 80 11.25 1.30 -10.58
N SER A 81 11.17 1.57 -11.88
CA SER A 81 11.56 2.87 -12.46
C SER A 81 10.74 4.03 -11.88
N ASP A 82 9.42 3.90 -11.85
CA ASP A 82 8.51 4.92 -11.30
C ASP A 82 8.78 5.15 -9.81
N SER A 83 9.04 4.08 -9.05
CA SER A 83 9.33 4.18 -7.63
C SER A 83 10.63 4.94 -7.38
N ILE A 84 11.70 4.65 -8.12
CA ILE A 84 12.97 5.38 -8.02
C ILE A 84 12.78 6.86 -8.37
N ALA A 85 12.03 7.17 -9.43
CA ALA A 85 11.72 8.56 -9.78
C ALA A 85 10.92 9.26 -8.67
N TRP A 86 9.89 8.60 -8.11
CA TRP A 86 9.12 9.12 -6.99
C TRP A 86 9.98 9.37 -5.76
N ARG A 87 10.90 8.44 -5.41
CA ARG A 87 11.80 8.62 -4.26
C ARG A 87 12.67 9.86 -4.39
N ARG A 88 13.16 10.16 -5.60
CA ARG A 88 13.92 11.39 -5.89
C ARG A 88 13.06 12.64 -5.72
N GLU A 89 11.87 12.65 -6.32
CA GLU A 89 10.96 13.80 -6.28
C GLU A 89 10.43 14.06 -4.85
N PHE A 90 10.08 12.98 -4.13
CA PHE A 90 9.57 13.01 -2.76
C PHE A 90 10.66 13.23 -1.70
N LYS A 91 11.94 13.03 -2.07
CA LYS A 91 13.09 12.97 -1.16
C LYS A 91 12.95 11.89 -0.09
N ALA A 92 12.51 10.70 -0.52
CA ALA A 92 12.29 9.57 0.37
C ALA A 92 13.60 9.05 1.00
N ASP A 93 14.74 9.15 0.30
CA ASP A 93 16.02 8.64 0.80
C ASP A 93 16.58 9.43 1.98
N THR A 94 16.19 10.70 2.13
CA THR A 94 16.58 11.57 3.25
C THR A 94 15.43 11.83 4.21
N ILE A 95 14.29 11.12 4.08
CA ILE A 95 13.09 11.40 4.88
C ILE A 95 13.34 11.14 6.37
N LEU A 96 14.29 10.26 6.71
CA LEU A 96 14.64 9.94 8.09
C LEU A 96 15.29 11.10 8.84
N ASP A 97 15.86 12.07 8.12
CA ASP A 97 16.49 13.26 8.69
C ASP A 97 15.47 14.37 9.01
N GLU A 98 14.21 14.20 8.60
CA GLU A 98 13.15 15.18 8.88
C GLU A 98 12.64 15.10 10.31
N GLU A 99 12.36 16.25 10.91
CA GLU A 99 11.80 16.32 12.25
C GLU A 99 10.28 16.52 12.19
N PHE A 100 9.57 15.73 12.98
CA PHE A 100 8.13 15.85 13.19
C PHE A 100 7.86 16.09 14.67
N ASP A 101 6.78 16.82 14.97
CA ASP A 101 6.40 17.12 16.34
C ASP A 101 5.97 15.84 17.06
N GLU A 102 6.84 15.33 17.94
CA GLU A 102 6.60 14.12 18.74
C GLU A 102 5.36 14.25 19.63
N ALA A 103 4.98 15.46 20.06
CA ALA A 103 3.77 15.68 20.84
C ALA A 103 2.49 15.48 20.01
N ILE A 104 2.58 15.60 18.68
CA ILE A 104 1.48 15.33 17.75
C ILE A 104 1.56 13.89 17.26
N PHE A 105 2.70 13.49 16.70
CA PHE A 105 2.81 12.28 15.92
C PHE A 105 3.30 11.05 16.70
N GLY A 106 3.99 11.24 17.83
CA GLY A 106 4.50 10.13 18.65
C GLY A 106 3.38 9.25 19.21
N SER A 107 2.19 9.82 19.46
CA SER A 107 0.98 9.06 19.82
C SER A 107 0.20 8.52 18.62
N VAL A 108 0.44 9.02 17.40
CA VAL A 108 -0.28 8.59 16.20
C VAL A 108 0.32 7.30 15.64
N GLY A 109 1.63 7.11 15.72
CA GLY A 109 2.23 5.86 15.30
C GLY A 109 3.71 5.73 15.59
N TYR A 110 4.14 4.51 15.82
CA TYR A 110 5.50 4.15 16.16
C TYR A 110 5.79 2.71 15.80
N ILE A 111 7.07 2.34 15.83
CA ILE A 111 7.51 0.93 15.72
C ILE A 111 7.83 0.45 17.11
N HIS A 112 7.36 -0.74 17.46
CA HIS A 112 7.61 -1.34 18.78
C HIS A 112 7.77 -2.84 18.62
N GLU A 113 8.94 -3.33 19.04
CA GLU A 113 9.27 -4.74 19.08
C GLU A 113 9.05 -5.49 17.75
N HIS A 114 9.06 -6.82 17.82
CA HIS A 114 9.04 -7.72 16.67
C HIS A 114 8.03 -8.85 16.86
N ASP A 115 7.56 -9.42 15.75
CA ASP A 115 6.78 -10.65 15.74
C ASP A 115 7.67 -11.88 16.02
N LYS A 116 7.05 -13.07 16.13
CA LYS A 116 7.74 -14.34 16.39
C LYS A 116 8.72 -14.76 15.28
N GLU A 117 8.63 -14.13 14.10
CA GLU A 117 9.53 -14.36 12.97
C GLU A 117 10.59 -13.25 12.81
N GLY A 118 10.64 -12.31 13.77
CA GLY A 118 11.59 -11.20 13.80
C GLY A 118 11.16 -9.98 12.98
N ARG A 119 9.92 -9.95 12.44
CA ARG A 119 9.43 -8.81 11.67
C ARG A 119 9.12 -7.62 12.58
N PRO A 120 9.56 -6.40 12.26
CA PRO A 120 9.21 -5.23 13.05
C PRO A 120 7.68 -4.98 13.02
N VAL A 121 7.13 -4.49 14.13
CA VAL A 121 5.70 -4.18 14.24
C VAL A 121 5.47 -2.67 14.26
N CYS A 122 4.75 -2.15 13.26
CA CYS A 122 4.38 -0.76 13.15
C CYS A 122 2.94 -0.54 13.64
N TYR A 123 2.77 0.24 14.71
CA TYR A 123 1.49 0.60 15.29
C TYR A 123 1.04 1.98 14.79
N ASN A 124 -0.24 2.11 14.45
CA ASN A 124 -0.88 3.36 14.07
C ASN A 124 -2.20 3.50 14.83
N PHE A 125 -2.37 4.57 15.61
CA PHE A 125 -3.53 4.84 16.44
C PHE A 125 -4.35 5.98 15.80
N TYR A 126 -5.59 5.69 15.41
CA TYR A 126 -6.45 6.62 14.69
C TYR A 126 -7.65 7.12 15.50
N GLY A 127 -7.74 6.75 16.77
CA GLY A 127 -8.78 7.21 17.67
C GLY A 127 -8.37 8.43 18.48
N ASP A 128 -9.37 9.22 18.87
CA ASP A 128 -9.23 10.45 19.68
C ASP A 128 -8.15 11.44 19.18
N LEU A 129 -7.82 11.37 17.89
CA LEU A 129 -6.85 12.26 17.25
C LEU A 129 -7.43 13.66 17.11
N ASP A 130 -6.64 14.67 17.49
CA ASP A 130 -6.89 16.07 17.09
C ASP A 130 -6.71 16.18 15.57
N GLN A 131 -7.84 16.15 14.85
CA GLN A 131 -7.84 16.07 13.39
C GLN A 131 -7.16 17.26 12.73
N GLU A 132 -7.26 18.45 13.32
CA GLU A 132 -6.65 19.64 12.76
C GLU A 132 -5.15 19.63 12.97
N LYS A 133 -4.66 19.22 14.14
CA LYS A 133 -3.21 19.10 14.37
C LYS A 133 -2.57 18.01 13.51
N VAL A 134 -3.25 16.88 13.32
CA VAL A 134 -2.69 15.73 12.59
C VAL A 134 -2.87 15.88 11.07
N PHE A 135 -4.04 16.36 10.61
CA PHE A 135 -4.40 16.39 9.19
C PHE A 135 -4.66 17.80 8.65
N GLY A 136 -4.50 18.86 9.43
CA GLY A 136 -4.63 20.25 8.95
C GLY A 136 -3.64 20.57 7.82
N ASP A 137 -2.48 19.91 7.84
CA ASP A 137 -1.49 19.89 6.76
C ASP A 137 -1.36 18.44 6.20
N PRO A 138 -2.08 18.10 5.12
CA PRO A 138 -2.04 16.77 4.52
C PRO A 138 -0.64 16.37 4.05
N GLU A 139 0.14 17.30 3.52
CA GLU A 139 1.48 17.01 3.01
C GLU A 139 2.41 16.62 4.16
N LYS A 140 2.38 17.38 5.27
CA LYS A 140 3.14 17.05 6.48
C LYS A 140 2.76 15.68 7.04
N PHE A 141 1.47 15.35 7.10
CA PHE A 141 1.01 14.01 7.52
C PHE A 141 1.55 12.93 6.59
N ILE A 142 1.49 13.14 5.27
CA ILE A 142 1.98 12.18 4.28
C ILE A 142 3.49 11.94 4.45
N ARG A 143 4.28 13.01 4.60
CA ARG A 143 5.73 12.92 4.86
C ARG A 143 6.03 12.15 6.13
N TRP A 144 5.35 12.48 7.23
CA TRP A 144 5.50 11.75 8.50
C TRP A 144 5.18 10.26 8.33
N ARG A 145 4.07 9.93 7.65
CA ARG A 145 3.64 8.54 7.50
C ARG A 145 4.58 7.73 6.61
N VAL A 146 5.19 8.36 5.62
CA VAL A 146 6.28 7.77 4.81
C VAL A 146 7.53 7.60 5.65
N GLN A 147 7.91 8.58 6.48
CA GLN A 147 9.04 8.42 7.41
C GLN A 147 8.84 7.23 8.35
N LEU A 148 7.64 7.07 8.92
CA LEU A 148 7.33 5.92 9.78
C LEU A 148 7.48 4.58 9.03
N MET A 149 7.12 4.55 7.74
CA MET A 149 7.34 3.38 6.89
C MET A 149 8.84 3.11 6.69
N GLU A 150 9.63 4.13 6.33
CA GLU A 150 11.08 4.02 6.13
C GLU A 150 11.84 3.64 7.40
N LYS A 151 11.42 4.14 8.58
CA LYS A 151 11.94 3.68 9.88
C LYS A 151 11.77 2.17 10.05
N GLY A 152 10.66 1.62 9.58
CA GLY A 152 10.39 0.19 9.64
C GLY A 152 11.16 -0.60 8.59
N VAL A 153 11.32 -0.06 7.38
CA VAL A 153 12.16 -0.67 6.33
C VAL A 153 13.62 -0.76 6.79
N LYS A 154 14.13 0.20 7.55
CA LYS A 154 15.50 0.12 8.12
C LYS A 154 15.72 -1.05 9.08
N LEU A 155 14.65 -1.65 9.61
CA LEU A 155 14.71 -2.84 10.46
C LEU A 155 14.55 -4.16 9.67
N VAL A 156 14.40 -4.07 8.35
CA VAL A 156 14.30 -5.21 7.43
C VAL A 156 15.68 -5.44 6.81
N ASP A 157 16.29 -6.61 7.06
CA ASP A 157 17.66 -6.92 6.62
C ASP A 157 17.74 -7.58 5.23
N PHE A 158 16.60 -7.99 4.67
CA PHE A 158 16.45 -8.73 3.41
C PHE A 158 17.17 -10.09 3.41
N VAL A 159 17.57 -10.61 4.57
CA VAL A 159 18.26 -11.90 4.74
C VAL A 159 17.44 -12.83 5.64
N ASN A 160 17.00 -12.33 6.80
CA ASN A 160 16.17 -13.04 7.76
C ASN A 160 14.77 -12.44 7.86
N VAL A 161 14.62 -11.17 7.53
CA VAL A 161 13.36 -10.43 7.58
C VAL A 161 13.26 -9.60 6.30
N ASP A 162 12.14 -9.71 5.59
CA ASP A 162 11.88 -8.99 4.34
C ASP A 162 10.59 -8.13 4.39
N SER A 163 9.89 -8.15 5.52
CA SER A 163 8.53 -7.61 5.66
C SER A 163 8.24 -7.21 7.11
N MET A 164 7.10 -6.55 7.32
CA MET A 164 6.66 -5.99 8.60
C MET A 164 5.20 -6.30 8.91
N ILE A 165 4.87 -6.27 10.20
CA ILE A 165 3.50 -6.30 10.68
C ILE A 165 3.00 -4.86 10.84
N GLN A 166 1.76 -4.60 10.47
CA GLN A 166 1.10 -3.32 10.73
C GLN A 166 -0.13 -3.53 11.61
N VAL A 167 -0.25 -2.74 12.68
CA VAL A 167 -1.41 -2.73 13.56
C VAL A 167 -2.05 -1.36 13.48
N HIS A 168 -3.31 -1.32 13.06
CA HIS A 168 -4.12 -0.11 13.01
C HIS A 168 -5.18 -0.19 14.11
N ASP A 169 -5.06 0.69 15.09
CA ASP A 169 -5.99 0.80 16.21
C ASP A 169 -7.02 1.90 15.97
N TYR A 170 -8.30 1.53 16.06
CA TYR A 170 -9.43 2.44 15.88
C TYR A 170 -10.23 2.69 17.16
N LYS A 171 -9.69 2.36 18.34
CA LYS A 171 -10.32 2.65 19.63
C LYS A 171 -10.53 4.15 19.79
N GLY A 172 -11.77 4.61 19.89
CA GLY A 172 -12.10 6.04 19.96
C GLY A 172 -12.16 6.74 18.59
N ALA A 173 -12.03 6.00 17.48
CA ALA A 173 -12.22 6.59 16.15
C ALA A 173 -13.68 7.01 15.94
N SER A 174 -13.87 8.17 15.34
CA SER A 174 -15.20 8.67 14.94
C SER A 174 -15.43 8.47 13.44
N MET A 175 -16.61 7.94 13.08
CA MET A 175 -17.03 7.81 11.69
C MET A 175 -17.25 9.17 11.03
N PHE A 176 -17.88 10.10 11.76
CA PHE A 176 -18.25 11.43 11.27
C PHE A 176 -17.18 12.49 11.55
N GLY A 177 -16.20 12.18 12.39
CA GLY A 177 -15.13 13.11 12.77
C GLY A 177 -13.97 13.21 11.76
N ARG A 178 -13.99 12.46 10.66
CA ARG A 178 -12.90 12.52 9.66
C ARG A 178 -13.05 13.73 8.74
N THR A 179 -12.06 14.61 8.76
CA THR A 179 -11.97 15.77 7.87
C THR A 179 -11.75 15.37 6.41
N ALA A 180 -12.03 16.28 5.47
CA ALA A 180 -11.74 16.07 4.05
C ALA A 180 -10.24 15.81 3.83
N ASN A 181 -9.39 16.56 4.52
CA ASN A 181 -7.95 16.38 4.53
C ASN A 181 -7.53 14.97 4.98
N ALA A 182 -8.10 14.46 6.09
CA ALA A 182 -7.80 13.11 6.56
C ALA A 182 -8.17 12.04 5.53
N LYS A 183 -9.30 12.20 4.82
CA LYS A 183 -9.72 11.29 3.75
C LYS A 183 -8.79 11.35 2.54
N ALA A 184 -8.42 12.56 2.09
CA ALA A 184 -7.49 12.75 0.98
C ALA A 184 -6.11 12.15 1.30
N ALA A 185 -5.54 12.51 2.45
CA ALA A 185 -4.26 11.98 2.90
C ALA A 185 -4.27 10.44 3.04
N THR A 186 -5.37 9.85 3.51
CA THR A 186 -5.52 8.39 3.57
C THR A 186 -5.48 7.76 2.17
N LYS A 187 -6.18 8.34 1.20
CA LYS A 187 -6.19 7.85 -0.18
C LYS A 187 -4.78 7.92 -0.79
N ASP A 188 -4.09 9.03 -0.58
CA ASP A 188 -2.74 9.24 -1.11
C ASP A 188 -1.73 8.30 -0.47
N ILE A 189 -1.82 8.08 0.84
CA ILE A 189 -0.98 7.09 1.53
C ILE A 189 -1.23 5.68 1.03
N ILE A 190 -2.48 5.27 0.81
CA ILE A 190 -2.77 3.94 0.23
C ILE A 190 -2.06 3.79 -1.12
N LYS A 191 -2.17 4.79 -1.99
CA LYS A 191 -1.51 4.80 -3.31
C LYS A 191 0.01 4.76 -3.18
N ILE A 192 0.60 5.61 -2.34
CA ILE A 192 2.05 5.66 -2.12
C ILE A 192 2.58 4.30 -1.64
N MET A 193 1.90 3.66 -0.68
CA MET A 193 2.31 2.37 -0.14
C MET A 193 2.24 1.26 -1.20
N GLN A 194 1.21 1.26 -2.04
CA GLN A 194 1.04 0.27 -3.11
C GLN A 194 2.05 0.43 -4.25
N ASP A 195 2.39 1.67 -4.61
CA ASP A 195 3.26 1.96 -5.74
C ASP A 195 4.74 1.87 -5.39
N ASN A 196 5.11 2.14 -4.13
CA ASN A 196 6.52 2.34 -3.74
C ASN A 196 7.04 1.36 -2.69
N TYR A 197 6.17 0.61 -2.01
CA TYR A 197 6.56 -0.34 -0.96
C TYR A 197 5.98 -1.75 -1.23
N PRO A 198 6.31 -2.36 -2.39
CA PRO A 198 5.78 -3.67 -2.75
C PRO A 198 6.20 -4.74 -1.75
N GLU A 199 5.26 -5.60 -1.38
CA GLU A 199 5.52 -6.80 -0.56
C GLU A 199 6.28 -6.56 0.76
N PHE A 200 6.14 -5.37 1.37
CA PHE A 200 6.59 -5.12 2.75
C PHE A 200 5.57 -5.52 3.81
N LEU A 201 4.29 -5.64 3.45
CA LEU A 201 3.25 -6.04 4.40
C LEU A 201 3.21 -7.57 4.53
N ALA A 202 3.48 -8.08 5.74
CA ALA A 202 3.27 -9.48 6.09
C ALA A 202 1.84 -9.72 6.59
N THR A 203 1.37 -8.90 7.53
CA THR A 203 0.01 -8.96 8.08
C THR A 203 -0.41 -7.58 8.54
N LYS A 204 -1.67 -7.21 8.29
CA LYS A 204 -2.29 -5.97 8.75
C LYS A 204 -3.43 -6.26 9.70
N TYR A 205 -3.24 -5.94 10.97
CA TYR A 205 -4.27 -6.02 11.98
C TYR A 205 -5.07 -4.71 12.01
N PHE A 206 -6.40 -4.83 12.03
CA PHE A 206 -7.32 -3.74 12.31
C PHE A 206 -7.99 -4.08 13.64
N VAL A 207 -7.61 -3.36 14.69
CA VAL A 207 -8.02 -3.63 16.06
C VAL A 207 -8.92 -2.52 16.59
N ASN A 208 -9.74 -2.86 17.58
CA ASN A 208 -10.71 -1.95 18.16
C ASN A 208 -11.61 -1.27 17.12
N VAL A 209 -11.93 -2.01 16.05
CA VAL A 209 -12.72 -1.50 14.93
C VAL A 209 -14.17 -1.36 15.37
N PRO A 210 -14.77 -0.15 15.35
CA PRO A 210 -16.16 0.00 15.74
C PRO A 210 -17.11 -0.73 14.77
N TRP A 211 -18.38 -0.87 15.16
CA TRP A 211 -19.42 -1.55 14.38
C TRP A 211 -19.53 -1.09 12.91
N TRP A 212 -19.16 0.16 12.65
CA TRP A 212 -19.20 0.77 11.32
C TRP A 212 -17.96 0.49 10.46
N GLY A 213 -16.87 -0.06 11.01
CA GLY A 213 -15.63 -0.29 10.27
C GLY A 213 -15.80 -1.26 9.10
N SER A 214 -16.72 -2.22 9.23
CA SER A 214 -17.11 -3.11 8.11
C SER A 214 -17.67 -2.35 6.90
N LYS A 215 -18.36 -1.22 7.12
CA LYS A 215 -18.87 -0.35 6.04
C LYS A 215 -17.73 0.40 5.35
N ILE A 216 -16.79 0.94 6.13
CA ILE A 216 -15.60 1.62 5.58
C ILE A 216 -14.72 0.64 4.80
N PHE A 217 -14.53 -0.57 5.31
CA PHE A 217 -13.76 -1.60 4.60
C PHE A 217 -14.36 -1.92 3.23
N LYS A 218 -15.69 -2.04 3.13
CA LYS A 218 -16.38 -2.23 1.83
C LYS A 218 -16.14 -1.09 0.85
N LEU A 219 -16.04 0.15 1.34
CA LEU A 219 -15.78 1.33 0.50
C LEU A 219 -14.33 1.39 -0.01
N VAL A 220 -13.35 1.00 0.83
CA VAL A 220 -11.93 1.05 0.44
C VAL A 220 -11.45 -0.20 -0.28
N ARG A 221 -12.15 -1.34 -0.15
CA ARG A 221 -11.79 -2.62 -0.76
C ARG A 221 -11.50 -2.53 -2.28
N PRO A 222 -12.28 -1.80 -3.11
CA PRO A 222 -12.00 -1.68 -4.54
C PRO A 222 -10.63 -1.06 -4.88
N LEU A 223 -10.01 -0.35 -3.93
CA LEU A 223 -8.69 0.25 -4.10
C LEU A 223 -7.55 -0.71 -3.70
N LEU A 224 -7.85 -1.93 -3.25
CA LEU A 224 -6.88 -2.86 -2.68
C LEU A 224 -6.78 -4.15 -3.53
N PRO A 225 -5.57 -4.57 -3.92
CA PRO A 225 -5.37 -5.88 -4.54
C PRO A 225 -5.81 -7.02 -3.61
N GLU A 226 -6.32 -8.12 -4.18
CA GLU A 226 -6.74 -9.30 -3.41
C GLU A 226 -5.60 -9.89 -2.57
N ALA A 227 -4.35 -9.85 -3.06
CA ALA A 227 -3.17 -10.25 -2.28
C ALA A 227 -2.97 -9.40 -1.01
N THR A 228 -3.33 -8.11 -1.05
CA THR A 228 -3.28 -7.23 0.13
C THR A 228 -4.43 -7.53 1.08
N VAL A 229 -5.65 -7.74 0.57
CA VAL A 229 -6.83 -8.05 1.39
C VAL A 229 -6.64 -9.37 2.16
N LYS A 230 -6.01 -10.38 1.56
CA LYS A 230 -5.70 -11.65 2.25
C LYS A 230 -4.77 -11.50 3.46
N LYS A 231 -4.00 -10.41 3.52
CA LYS A 231 -3.10 -10.10 4.64
C LYS A 231 -3.83 -9.36 5.77
N PHE A 232 -5.11 -9.02 5.61
CA PHE A 232 -5.87 -8.23 6.57
C PHE A 232 -6.56 -9.13 7.58
N ILE A 233 -6.40 -8.79 8.86
CA ILE A 233 -7.08 -9.44 9.99
C ILE A 233 -7.83 -8.35 10.73
N VAL A 234 -9.15 -8.49 10.83
CA VAL A 234 -9.99 -7.61 11.65
C VAL A 234 -10.23 -8.30 12.98
N CYS A 235 -9.74 -7.71 14.06
CA CYS A 235 -9.88 -8.27 15.40
C CYS A 235 -11.12 -7.71 16.07
N SER A 236 -11.92 -8.60 16.66
CA SER A 236 -12.93 -8.20 17.63
C SER A 236 -12.25 -7.70 18.92
N ASN A 237 -12.94 -6.88 19.72
CA ASN A 237 -12.36 -6.38 20.97
C ASN A 237 -12.10 -7.51 21.97
N ASP A 238 -12.99 -8.51 21.99
CA ASP A 238 -12.97 -9.59 22.99
C ASP A 238 -11.83 -10.59 22.73
N GLU A 239 -11.33 -10.68 21.50
CA GLU A 239 -10.26 -11.60 21.08
C GLU A 239 -8.96 -10.86 20.74
N LEU A 240 -8.83 -9.60 21.16
CA LEU A 240 -7.74 -8.71 20.73
C LEU A 240 -6.36 -9.29 21.06
N ILE A 241 -6.13 -9.67 22.32
CA ILE A 241 -4.85 -10.21 22.76
C ILE A 241 -4.60 -11.56 22.11
N ASP A 242 -5.58 -12.45 22.10
CA ASP A 242 -5.45 -13.77 21.50
C ASP A 242 -5.04 -13.66 20.03
N THR A 243 -5.73 -12.83 19.25
CA THR A 243 -5.47 -12.64 17.81
C THR A 243 -4.11 -12.00 17.54
N LEU A 244 -3.72 -10.96 18.29
CA LEU A 244 -2.39 -10.35 18.13
C LEU A 244 -1.29 -11.32 18.56
N SER A 245 -1.54 -12.11 19.61
CA SER A 245 -0.58 -13.03 20.19
C SER A 245 -0.28 -14.25 19.32
N GLU A 246 -1.09 -14.52 18.29
CA GLU A 246 -0.81 -15.53 17.28
C GLU A 246 0.55 -15.31 16.62
N LYS A 247 0.85 -14.05 16.26
CA LYS A 247 2.09 -13.66 15.58
C LYS A 247 3.04 -12.87 16.46
N ILE A 248 2.55 -12.04 17.38
CA ILE A 248 3.39 -11.15 18.19
C ILE A 248 3.51 -11.72 19.60
N PRO A 249 4.70 -11.93 20.18
CA PRO A 249 4.83 -12.34 21.58
C PRO A 249 4.08 -11.37 22.51
N VAL A 250 3.43 -11.88 23.57
CA VAL A 250 2.60 -11.04 24.46
C VAL A 250 3.45 -9.97 25.16
N GLU A 251 4.67 -10.33 25.53
CA GLU A 251 5.69 -9.44 26.09
C GLU A 251 6.14 -8.32 25.14
N ASN A 252 5.95 -8.51 23.83
CA ASN A 252 6.27 -7.54 22.79
C ASN A 252 5.06 -6.66 22.41
N LEU A 253 3.89 -6.88 23.02
CA LEU A 253 2.73 -6.03 22.79
C LEU A 253 2.84 -4.73 23.61
N PRO A 254 2.49 -3.58 23.02
CA PRO A 254 2.40 -2.33 23.75
C PRO A 254 1.55 -2.43 25.02
N ALA A 255 1.98 -1.73 26.08
CA ALA A 255 1.31 -1.74 27.37
C ALA A 255 -0.19 -1.37 27.31
N VAL A 256 -0.61 -0.58 26.32
CA VAL A 256 -2.03 -0.24 26.10
C VAL A 256 -2.92 -1.47 25.87
N TYR A 257 -2.36 -2.55 25.33
CA TYR A 257 -3.07 -3.82 25.12
C TYR A 257 -3.00 -4.72 26.37
N THR A 258 -1.84 -4.81 27.02
CA THR A 258 -1.61 -5.75 28.11
C THR A 258 -2.06 -5.23 29.49
N ALA A 259 -2.07 -3.91 29.71
CA ALA A 259 -2.44 -3.30 30.98
C ALA A 259 -3.92 -3.51 31.36
N SER A 260 -4.81 -3.60 30.37
CA SER A 260 -6.24 -3.87 30.63
C SER A 260 -6.45 -5.29 31.19
N SER A 261 -5.74 -6.28 30.64
CA SER A 261 -5.79 -7.68 31.12
C SER A 261 -5.23 -7.88 32.54
N SER A 262 -4.33 -6.98 32.96
CA SER A 262 -3.70 -7.02 34.29
C SER A 262 -4.67 -6.58 35.40
N SER A 263 -5.61 -5.69 35.08
CA SER A 263 -6.61 -5.18 36.03
C SER A 263 -7.73 -6.19 36.32
N GLU A 264 -8.03 -7.09 35.39
CA GLU A 264 -9.00 -8.17 35.59
C GLU A 264 -8.39 -9.42 36.23
N SER A 265 -7.10 -9.70 35.99
CA SER A 265 -6.39 -10.81 36.64
C SER A 265 -6.14 -10.59 38.15
N GLN A 266 -5.99 -9.33 38.59
CA GLN A 266 -5.89 -8.99 40.02
C GLN A 266 -7.24 -9.00 40.75
N ARG A 267 -8.38 -9.02 40.04
CA ARG A 267 -9.70 -9.15 40.68
C ARG A 267 -10.12 -10.61 40.90
N ALA A 268 -9.42 -11.56 40.29
CA ALA A 268 -9.70 -13.00 40.38
C ALA A 268 -8.84 -13.75 41.42
N THR A 269 -7.97 -13.07 42.19
CA THR A 269 -7.05 -13.71 43.15
C THR A 269 -7.16 -13.20 44.60
N THR A 270 -8.30 -12.62 44.98
CA THR A 270 -8.63 -12.41 46.40
C THR A 270 -10.01 -12.97 46.76
N THR A 271 -10.15 -14.29 46.68
CA THR A 271 -11.13 -15.06 47.47
C THR A 271 -10.61 -16.47 47.68
N THR A 272 -9.96 -16.72 48.82
CA THR A 272 -10.16 -17.91 49.69
C THR A 272 -9.25 -17.78 50.92
N SER A 273 -9.82 -17.32 52.03
CA SER A 273 -9.59 -17.90 53.36
C SER A 273 -10.67 -17.34 54.30
N ALA A 274 -11.66 -18.17 54.58
CA ALA A 274 -12.78 -17.90 55.46
C ALA A 274 -12.36 -17.92 56.93
N ALA A 275 -12.96 -17.06 57.76
CA ALA A 275 -13.33 -17.39 59.14
C ALA A 275 -14.49 -16.50 59.63
N ALA A 276 -15.66 -17.11 59.66
CA ALA A 276 -16.89 -16.88 60.44
C ALA A 276 -17.00 -15.67 61.40
N ALA A 277 -18.09 -14.89 61.24
CA ALA A 277 -19.13 -14.68 62.27
C ALA A 277 -20.36 -13.95 61.67
N THR A 278 -21.54 -14.51 61.92
CA THR A 278 -22.88 -14.08 61.45
C THR A 278 -23.57 -13.09 62.45
N PRO A 279 -24.79 -12.56 62.21
CA PRO A 279 -25.01 -11.16 61.83
C PRO A 279 -25.89 -10.37 62.84
N LYS A 280 -26.05 -9.06 62.62
CA LYS A 280 -27.23 -8.31 63.09
C LYS A 280 -27.72 -7.30 62.05
N GLU A 281 -29.04 -7.27 61.94
CA GLU A 281 -29.94 -6.49 61.10
C GLU A 281 -29.78 -4.98 61.27
N GLU A 282 -30.08 -4.21 60.21
CA GLU A 282 -31.17 -3.23 60.23
C GLU A 282 -31.48 -2.75 58.81
N GLU A 283 -32.70 -3.06 58.36
CA GLU A 283 -33.38 -2.45 57.21
C GLU A 283 -33.86 -1.04 57.59
N SER A 284 -33.84 -0.09 56.64
CA SER A 284 -35.03 0.70 56.31
C SER A 284 -34.85 1.55 55.05
N LYS A 285 -35.66 1.22 54.04
CA LYS A 285 -36.51 2.08 53.18
C LYS A 285 -35.99 3.46 52.77
N VAL A 286 -36.03 3.76 51.46
CA VAL A 286 -37.20 4.37 50.80
C VAL A 286 -37.18 4.01 49.30
N GLN A 287 -38.27 3.43 48.84
CA GLN A 287 -38.67 3.31 47.44
C GLN A 287 -40.00 4.08 47.32
N GLU A 288 -40.22 4.64 46.13
CA GLU A 288 -41.54 4.89 45.52
C GLU A 288 -42.14 6.31 45.60
N GLU A 289 -42.19 6.97 44.43
CA GLU A 289 -43.39 7.59 43.83
C GLU A 289 -43.10 7.78 42.33
N GLN A 290 -43.45 6.80 41.49
CA GLN A 290 -44.73 6.56 40.81
C GLN A 290 -44.89 7.27 39.45
N SER A 291 -44.97 6.38 38.46
CA SER A 291 -45.49 6.49 37.10
C SER A 291 -46.87 7.16 36.97
N LYS A 292 -47.04 7.89 35.85
CA LYS A 292 -48.13 7.82 34.84
C LYS A 292 -47.85 8.97 33.84
N GLU A 293 -47.99 8.84 32.53
CA GLU A 293 -49.06 8.22 31.77
C GLU A 293 -48.59 7.92 30.34
N ALA A 294 -49.08 6.82 29.77
CA ALA A 294 -48.94 6.46 28.37
C ALA A 294 -49.95 7.24 27.53
N ASP A 295 -49.56 7.75 26.34
CA ASP A 295 -50.14 7.38 25.04
C ASP A 295 -49.48 8.19 23.91
N THR A 296 -48.85 7.51 22.94
CA THR A 296 -49.16 7.62 21.51
C THR A 296 -48.12 6.83 20.72
N ARG A 297 -48.58 5.68 20.23
CA ARG A 297 -47.93 4.86 19.21
C ARG A 297 -48.19 5.50 17.84
N ALA A 298 -47.15 5.99 17.16
CA ALA A 298 -46.93 5.88 15.70
C ALA A 298 -45.87 6.90 15.22
N ALA A 299 -44.67 6.43 14.87
CA ALA A 299 -43.87 6.90 13.73
C ALA A 299 -42.49 6.21 13.76
N ASP A 300 -42.49 4.90 13.53
CA ASP A 300 -41.27 4.18 13.13
C ASP A 300 -41.59 3.54 11.77
N LYS A 301 -41.36 4.34 10.71
CA LYS A 301 -41.29 3.99 9.28
C LYS A 301 -41.37 5.25 8.42
N LYS A 302 -40.27 5.99 8.36
CA LYS A 302 -39.81 6.79 7.20
C LYS A 302 -38.58 7.55 7.63
N GLU A 303 -37.41 7.01 7.30
CA GLU A 303 -36.21 7.79 6.97
C GLU A 303 -35.08 6.91 6.37
N ASP A 304 -35.31 5.60 6.20
CA ASP A 304 -34.48 4.73 5.33
C ASP A 304 -34.72 4.92 3.81
N ALA A 305 -35.30 6.05 3.38
CA ALA A 305 -35.56 6.33 1.96
C ALA A 305 -34.89 7.60 1.40
N GLU A 306 -34.20 8.41 2.22
CA GLU A 306 -33.50 9.62 1.73
C GLU A 306 -31.97 9.51 1.66
N VAL A 307 -31.38 8.43 2.19
CA VAL A 307 -29.92 8.19 2.09
C VAL A 307 -29.54 7.39 0.82
N SER A 308 -30.53 6.79 0.13
CA SER A 308 -30.31 6.05 -1.12
C SER A 308 -30.33 6.96 -2.38
N THR A 309 -30.71 8.23 -2.24
CA THR A 309 -30.87 9.15 -3.38
C THR A 309 -29.82 10.27 -3.44
N SER A 310 -29.09 10.60 -2.36
CA SER A 310 -27.99 11.57 -2.45
C SER A 310 -26.66 10.93 -2.89
N ALA A 311 -26.39 9.68 -2.50
CA ALA A 311 -25.18 8.96 -2.94
C ALA A 311 -25.25 8.43 -4.39
N LYS A 312 -26.44 8.48 -5.02
CA LYS A 312 -26.63 8.10 -6.42
C LYS A 312 -26.65 9.29 -7.39
N ASN A 313 -26.79 10.52 -6.88
CA ASN A 313 -26.85 11.73 -7.71
C ASN A 313 -25.52 12.47 -7.84
N GLU A 314 -24.51 12.19 -7.00
CA GLU A 314 -23.15 12.74 -7.18
C GLU A 314 -22.25 11.87 -8.06
N ALA A 315 -22.54 10.57 -8.18
CA ALA A 315 -21.81 9.67 -9.10
C ALA A 315 -22.29 9.74 -10.56
N ALA A 316 -23.40 10.42 -10.84
CA ALA A 316 -23.95 10.59 -12.20
C ALA A 316 -23.72 12.02 -12.78
N ALA A 317 -23.16 12.94 -11.99
CA ALA A 317 -22.93 14.33 -12.42
C ALA A 317 -21.49 14.59 -12.94
N GLU A 318 -20.58 13.62 -12.84
CA GLU A 318 -19.21 13.73 -13.38
C GLU A 318 -18.97 12.93 -14.67
N GLU A 319 -19.93 12.13 -15.15
CA GLU A 319 -19.84 11.45 -16.45
C GLU A 319 -20.45 12.24 -17.63
N GLU A 320 -21.04 13.42 -17.39
CA GLU A 320 -21.59 14.27 -18.46
C GLU A 320 -20.86 15.61 -18.58
N LYS A 321 -19.53 15.57 -18.74
CA LYS A 321 -18.78 16.73 -19.27
C LYS A 321 -17.50 16.39 -20.04
N THR A 322 -17.54 15.39 -20.92
CA THR A 322 -16.63 15.32 -22.09
C THR A 322 -17.24 14.48 -23.21
N THR A 323 -18.12 15.09 -24.01
CA THR A 323 -18.55 14.82 -25.40
C THR A 323 -19.97 15.43 -25.50
N SER A 324 -20.24 16.56 -26.16
CA SER A 324 -19.95 16.91 -27.53
C SER A 324 -19.89 18.44 -27.72
N LYS A 325 -19.00 18.90 -28.60
CA LYS A 325 -19.15 20.18 -29.31
C LYS A 325 -19.26 19.84 -30.79
N SER A 326 -20.50 19.78 -31.28
CA SER A 326 -20.96 19.80 -32.68
C SER A 326 -22.45 19.42 -32.62
N ALA A 327 -23.43 20.09 -33.23
CA ALA A 327 -23.52 21.22 -34.14
C ALA A 327 -24.96 21.80 -33.93
N ASN A 328 -25.23 23.07 -34.19
CA ASN A 328 -25.78 23.51 -35.47
C ASN A 328 -25.89 25.04 -35.45
N ASP A 329 -25.56 25.67 -36.58
CA ASP A 329 -26.33 26.80 -37.07
C ASP A 329 -26.87 26.39 -38.44
N GLU A 330 -28.17 26.61 -38.63
CA GLU A 330 -28.91 26.44 -39.86
C GLU A 330 -28.62 27.59 -40.82
N GLU A 331 -28.44 27.29 -42.11
CA GLU A 331 -29.12 28.05 -43.19
C GLU A 331 -29.16 27.19 -44.48
N GLU A 332 -30.37 27.07 -45.04
CA GLU A 332 -30.75 26.36 -46.27
C GLU A 332 -30.84 27.39 -47.43
N PRO A 333 -31.22 27.01 -48.68
CA PRO A 333 -30.57 26.20 -49.71
C PRO A 333 -30.25 27.01 -51.00
N THR A 334 -29.62 26.40 -52.01
CA THR A 334 -30.13 26.45 -53.41
C THR A 334 -29.47 25.44 -54.37
N LYS A 335 -30.34 24.85 -55.19
CA LYS A 335 -30.21 23.94 -56.35
C LYS A 335 -28.98 24.11 -57.29
N LYS A 336 -28.46 22.99 -57.84
CA LYS A 336 -28.71 22.51 -59.22
C LYS A 336 -27.86 21.30 -59.66
N GLU A 337 -28.58 20.32 -60.24
CA GLU A 337 -28.37 19.57 -61.51
C GLU A 337 -27.00 18.96 -61.93
N GLU A 338 -27.11 17.65 -62.25
CA GLU A 338 -26.62 16.89 -63.42
C GLU A 338 -25.17 16.38 -63.54
N GLU A 339 -25.05 15.06 -63.29
CA GLU A 339 -24.58 13.97 -64.19
C GLU A 339 -23.16 13.92 -64.81
N PRO A 340 -22.67 12.71 -65.17
CA PRO A 340 -21.30 12.27 -64.92
C PRO A 340 -20.50 11.97 -66.20
N THR A 341 -19.23 11.58 -66.08
CA THR A 341 -18.57 10.77 -67.12
C THR A 341 -17.51 9.83 -66.56
N LYS A 342 -17.68 8.55 -66.91
CA LYS A 342 -16.76 7.42 -66.78
C LYS A 342 -15.52 7.56 -67.68
N LYS A 343 -14.42 6.90 -67.29
CA LYS A 343 -13.66 5.87 -68.05
C LYS A 343 -12.45 5.44 -67.20
N GLU A 344 -12.40 4.20 -66.70
CA GLU A 344 -12.03 2.92 -67.35
C GLU A 344 -10.52 2.65 -67.43
N GLU A 345 -10.16 1.54 -66.75
CA GLU A 345 -9.25 0.45 -67.12
C GLU A 345 -7.72 0.53 -66.86
N GLU A 346 -7.33 -0.11 -65.74
CA GLU A 346 -6.66 -1.43 -65.65
C GLU A 346 -5.18 -1.64 -66.10
N PRO A 347 -4.51 -2.73 -65.65
CA PRO A 347 -3.18 -2.66 -65.03
C PRO A 347 -2.12 -3.51 -65.77
N THR A 348 -0.87 -3.55 -65.29
CA THR A 348 0.08 -4.58 -65.74
C THR A 348 1.14 -4.95 -64.71
N LYS A 349 1.51 -6.24 -64.75
CA LYS A 349 2.30 -7.08 -63.84
C LYS A 349 3.82 -7.08 -64.13
N LYS A 350 4.59 -7.52 -63.11
CA LYS A 350 5.83 -8.37 -63.08
C LYS A 350 7.05 -7.92 -63.92
N GLU A 351 8.31 -8.08 -63.50
CA GLU A 351 9.05 -9.35 -63.38
C GLU A 351 10.48 -9.15 -62.77
N GLU A 352 10.89 -10.13 -61.96
CA GLU A 352 12.20 -10.81 -61.72
C GLU A 352 13.63 -10.17 -61.74
N GLU A 353 14.44 -10.73 -60.83
CA GLU A 353 15.88 -10.62 -60.46
C GLU A 353 16.89 -11.20 -61.49
N PRO A 354 18.25 -10.99 -61.44
CA PRO A 354 19.15 -11.71 -60.50
C PRO A 354 20.56 -11.13 -60.12
N ILE A 355 21.03 -11.55 -58.92
CA ILE A 355 22.35 -12.09 -58.47
C ILE A 355 23.68 -11.62 -59.14
N SER A 356 24.67 -11.19 -58.31
CA SER A 356 26.08 -11.65 -58.43
C SER A 356 26.90 -11.56 -57.13
N LYS A 357 27.57 -12.67 -56.79
CA LYS A 357 28.59 -12.84 -55.73
C LYS A 357 29.99 -12.48 -56.28
N LYS A 358 30.91 -12.02 -55.42
CA LYS A 358 32.35 -12.29 -55.61
C LYS A 358 33.09 -12.40 -54.27
N ALA A 359 33.86 -13.48 -54.14
CA ALA A 359 34.70 -13.83 -53.01
C ALA A 359 36.20 -13.67 -53.35
N GLU A 360 37.00 -13.56 -52.28
CA GLU A 360 38.38 -14.07 -52.10
C GLU A 360 39.57 -13.48 -52.88
N LYS A 361 40.56 -12.92 -52.16
CA LYS A 361 41.82 -13.62 -51.82
C LYS A 361 42.78 -12.77 -50.97
N GLN A 362 43.23 -13.34 -49.85
CA GLN A 362 44.52 -13.04 -49.21
C GLN A 362 45.67 -13.64 -50.03
N PRO A 363 46.92 -13.17 -49.81
CA PRO A 363 48.06 -14.06 -49.82
C PRO A 363 48.83 -14.05 -48.49
N ALA A 364 49.41 -15.20 -48.16
CA ALA A 364 50.26 -15.47 -47.02
C ALA A 364 51.76 -15.44 -47.40
N THR A 365 52.58 -14.95 -46.46
CA THR A 365 53.96 -15.34 -46.09
C THR A 365 55.10 -15.37 -47.11
N ALA A 366 56.19 -14.64 -46.80
CA ALA A 366 57.54 -15.20 -46.78
C ALA A 366 58.51 -14.39 -45.88
N SER A 367 59.32 -15.16 -45.17
CA SER A 367 60.51 -14.91 -44.36
C SER A 367 61.43 -13.73 -44.71
N GLU A 368 61.97 -13.07 -43.69
CA GLU A 368 63.37 -12.64 -43.65
C GLU A 368 63.94 -12.82 -42.24
N SER A 369 65.00 -13.63 -42.18
CA SER A 369 65.99 -13.73 -41.11
C SER A 369 66.87 -12.49 -41.09
N ASN A 370 67.27 -12.01 -39.91
CA ASN A 370 68.60 -11.42 -39.75
C ASN A 370 69.09 -11.51 -38.30
N ASP A 371 70.34 -11.96 -38.22
CA ASP A 371 71.22 -12.02 -37.06
C ASP A 371 71.43 -10.66 -36.39
N ALA A 372 71.52 -10.65 -35.05
CA ALA A 372 72.53 -9.99 -34.22
C ALA A 372 72.24 -10.23 -32.73
#